data_AF-A0A2V3DPY2-F1
#
_entry.id   AF-A0A2V3DPY2-F1
#
_cell.length_a   1.000
_cell.length_b   1.000
_cell.length_c   1.000
_cell.angle_alpha   90.00
_cell.angle_beta   90.00
_cell.angle_gamma   90.00
#
_symmetry.space_group_name_H-M   'P 1'
#
loop_
_entity.id
_entity.type
_entity.pdbx_description
1 polymer ?
#
loop_
_entity_poly.entity_id
_entity_poly.type
_entity_poly.pdbx_seq_one_letter_code
_entity_poly.pdbx_strand_id
1 'polypeptide(L)'
;MSESSHAQHLSVDDFDPAASSLTGAVEPAVMAELLSIRSSIDNFDATLVYLLAERFKATQRVGILKAKHRLPAGDPNREKAQIHRLRALAESANLDPAFAEKFLNFIISEVIHHHQAISQSHSAAAATGGVPVVSLDGQGFVADPQTAARMDASGTAPQ
;
A
#
# COMPACT_ATOMS: atom_id res chain seq x y z
N MET A 1 -20.75 22.75 -16.11
CA MET A 1 -20.46 21.48 -16.81
C MET A 1 -19.39 20.81 -15.97
N SER A 2 -19.75 19.77 -15.20
CA SER A 2 -18.78 19.07 -14.34
C SER A 2 -17.87 18.22 -15.19
N GLU A 3 -16.59 18.57 -15.26
CA GLU A 3 -15.55 17.65 -15.71
C GLU A 3 -15.31 16.64 -14.59
N SER A 4 -16.01 15.51 -14.66
CA SER A 4 -15.57 14.29 -14.00
C SER A 4 -14.29 13.87 -14.71
N SER A 5 -13.14 14.12 -14.09
CA SER A 5 -11.87 13.50 -14.49
C SER A 5 -12.03 11.99 -14.30
N HIS A 6 -12.37 11.29 -15.37
CA HIS A 6 -12.23 9.84 -15.44
C HIS A 6 -10.74 9.55 -15.34
N ALA A 7 -10.30 9.07 -14.17
CA ALA A 7 -8.99 8.44 -14.06
C ALA A 7 -8.97 7.29 -15.06
N GLN A 8 -8.15 7.40 -16.10
CA GLN A 8 -7.95 6.33 -17.06
C GLN A 8 -7.54 5.08 -16.27
N HIS A 9 -8.30 4.00 -16.44
CA HIS A 9 -7.95 2.71 -15.87
C HIS A 9 -6.71 2.22 -16.60
N LEU A 10 -5.53 2.43 -16.01
CA LEU A 10 -4.26 1.93 -16.49
C LEU A 10 -4.18 0.44 -16.16
N SER A 11 -4.20 -0.42 -17.18
CA SER A 11 -3.89 -1.84 -17.05
C SER A 11 -2.38 -2.04 -16.96
N VAL A 12 -1.95 -3.11 -16.29
CA VAL A 12 -0.55 -3.56 -16.35
C VAL A 12 -0.18 -3.93 -17.80
N ASP A 13 -1.17 -4.35 -18.59
CA ASP A 13 -1.00 -4.71 -20.00
C ASP A 13 -0.81 -3.48 -20.92
N ASP A 14 -1.04 -2.26 -20.43
CA ASP A 14 -0.88 -1.02 -21.22
C ASP A 14 0.57 -0.52 -21.23
N PHE A 15 1.48 -1.19 -20.52
CA PHE A 15 2.90 -0.80 -20.45
C PHE A 15 3.64 -1.11 -21.76
N ASP A 16 4.29 -0.10 -22.34
CA ASP A 16 5.18 -0.24 -23.49
C ASP A 16 6.65 -0.42 -23.04
N PRO A 17 7.21 -1.64 -23.07
CA PRO A 17 8.60 -1.88 -22.66
C PRO A 17 9.63 -1.30 -23.64
N ALA A 18 9.22 -0.89 -24.85
CA ALA A 18 10.08 -0.28 -25.84
C ALA A 18 10.05 1.25 -25.80
N ALA A 19 9.25 1.86 -24.91
CA ALA A 19 9.10 3.30 -24.81
C ALA A 19 10.46 4.00 -24.60
N SER A 20 10.88 4.80 -25.57
CA SER A 20 12.17 5.48 -25.54
C SER A 20 12.18 6.72 -26.43
N SER A 21 12.65 7.84 -25.89
CA SER A 21 12.94 9.06 -26.66
C SER A 21 14.20 8.94 -27.54
N LEU A 22 14.95 7.84 -27.42
CA LEU A 22 16.20 7.60 -28.13
C LEU A 22 16.00 6.82 -29.44
N THR A 23 14.77 6.48 -29.80
CA THR A 23 14.46 5.68 -31.00
C THR A 23 14.98 6.39 -32.26
N GLY A 24 15.83 5.70 -33.01
CA GLY A 24 16.48 6.25 -34.21
C GLY A 24 17.68 7.18 -33.96
N ALA A 25 18.00 7.49 -32.69
CA ALA A 25 19.12 8.37 -32.31
C ALA A 25 20.39 7.60 -31.90
N VAL A 26 20.31 6.28 -31.73
CA VAL A 26 21.43 5.43 -31.31
C VAL A 26 21.54 4.20 -32.20
N GLU A 27 22.74 3.63 -32.26
CA GLU A 27 23.01 2.40 -33.01
C GLU A 27 22.07 1.26 -32.58
N PRO A 28 21.55 0.44 -33.53
CA PRO A 28 20.58 -0.61 -33.22
C PRO A 28 21.06 -1.62 -32.16
N ALA A 29 22.35 -1.97 -32.18
CA ALA A 29 22.92 -2.89 -31.21
C ALA A 29 22.92 -2.31 -29.78
N VAL A 30 23.23 -1.02 -29.64
CA VAL A 30 23.21 -0.32 -28.34
C VAL A 30 21.78 -0.20 -27.81
N MET A 31 20.81 0.08 -28.70
CA MET A 31 19.40 0.11 -28.30
C MET A 31 18.92 -1.25 -27.80
N ALA A 32 19.31 -2.34 -28.47
CA ALA A 32 18.93 -3.69 -28.06
C ALA A 32 19.48 -4.06 -26.68
N GLU A 33 20.75 -3.72 -26.39
CA GLU A 33 21.35 -3.94 -25.07
C GLU A 33 20.64 -3.12 -23.98
N LEU A 34 20.36 -1.83 -24.26
CA LEU A 34 19.65 -0.95 -23.33
C LEU A 34 18.26 -1.48 -22.98
N LEU A 35 17.49 -1.92 -23.97
CA LEU A 35 16.16 -2.49 -23.76
C LEU A 35 16.23 -3.80 -22.97
N SER A 36 17.24 -4.63 -23.19
CA SER A 36 17.46 -5.86 -22.41
C SER A 36 17.72 -5.57 -20.93
N ILE A 37 18.55 -4.56 -20.62
CA ILE A 37 18.80 -4.14 -19.23
C ILE A 37 17.52 -3.57 -18.60
N ARG A 38 16.78 -2.73 -19.33
CA ARG A 38 15.51 -2.15 -18.84
C ARG A 38 14.45 -3.19 -18.53
N SER A 39 14.33 -4.23 -19.36
CA SER A 39 13.44 -5.34 -19.06
C SER A 39 13.75 -6.02 -17.71
N SER A 40 15.03 -6.07 -17.31
CA SER A 40 15.39 -6.56 -15.97
C SER A 40 14.99 -5.59 -14.88
N ILE A 41 15.13 -4.27 -15.12
CA ILE A 41 14.68 -3.22 -14.19
C ILE A 41 13.17 -3.30 -13.98
N ASP A 42 12.38 -3.41 -15.05
CA ASP A 42 10.92 -3.51 -14.98
C ASP A 42 10.47 -4.71 -14.13
N ASN A 43 11.17 -5.84 -14.25
CA ASN A 43 10.91 -7.03 -13.43
C ASN A 43 11.22 -6.80 -11.93
N PHE A 44 12.31 -6.08 -11.62
CA PHE A 44 12.63 -5.72 -10.25
C PHE A 44 11.58 -4.77 -9.67
N ASP A 45 11.14 -3.78 -10.44
CA ASP A 45 10.14 -2.81 -10.03
C ASP A 45 8.78 -3.47 -9.76
N ALA A 46 8.35 -4.39 -10.63
CA ALA A 46 7.15 -5.20 -10.40
C ALA A 46 7.26 -5.98 -9.07
N THR A 47 8.40 -6.64 -8.85
CA THR A 47 8.64 -7.39 -7.61
C THR A 47 8.62 -6.50 -6.38
N LEU A 48 9.22 -5.30 -6.45
CA LEU A 48 9.21 -4.32 -5.37
C LEU A 48 7.78 -3.89 -5.01
N VAL A 49 6.93 -3.64 -6.01
CA VAL A 49 5.52 -3.27 -5.80
C VAL A 49 4.75 -4.40 -5.12
N TYR A 50 4.88 -5.65 -5.59
CA TYR A 50 4.19 -6.77 -4.96
C TYR A 50 4.68 -7.04 -3.53
N LEU A 51 5.98 -6.92 -3.26
CA LEU A 51 6.52 -7.03 -1.90
C LEU A 51 6.01 -5.93 -0.98
N LEU A 52 5.92 -4.70 -1.47
CA LEU A 52 5.34 -3.59 -0.72
C LEU A 52 3.86 -3.84 -0.41
N ALA A 53 3.07 -4.35 -1.36
CA ALA A 53 1.67 -4.69 -1.13
C ALA A 53 1.51 -5.69 0.03
N GLU A 54 2.31 -6.77 0.05
CA GLU A 54 2.31 -7.74 1.14
C GLU A 54 2.78 -7.14 2.47
N ARG A 55 3.82 -6.30 2.43
CA ARG A 55 4.29 -5.57 3.62
C ARG A 55 3.18 -4.68 4.19
N PHE A 56 2.43 -3.98 3.34
CA PHE A 56 1.34 -3.10 3.77
C PHE A 56 0.18 -3.88 4.37
N LYS A 57 -0.20 -5.05 3.81
CA LYS A 57 -1.18 -5.96 4.44
C LYS A 57 -0.78 -6.35 5.86
N ALA A 58 0.49 -6.71 6.07
CA ALA A 58 1.00 -7.03 7.40
C ALA A 58 0.91 -5.81 8.34
N THR A 59 1.27 -4.62 7.87
CA THR A 59 1.17 -3.41 8.70
C THR A 59 -0.26 -2.99 8.99
N GLN A 60 -1.23 -3.22 8.10
CA GLN A 60 -2.65 -2.98 8.38
C GLN A 60 -3.12 -3.88 9.53
N ARG A 61 -2.74 -5.16 9.52
CA ARG A 61 -3.03 -6.07 10.64
C ARG A 61 -2.44 -5.59 11.96
N VAL A 62 -1.20 -5.08 11.94
CA VAL A 62 -0.59 -4.44 13.12
C VAL A 62 -1.40 -3.21 13.56
N GLY A 63 -1.85 -2.38 12.62
CA GLY A 63 -2.66 -1.20 12.91
C GLY A 63 -4.00 -1.56 13.56
N ILE A 64 -4.70 -2.57 13.05
CA ILE A 64 -5.96 -3.09 13.62
C ILE A 64 -5.72 -3.61 15.04
N LEU A 65 -4.65 -4.40 15.24
CA LEU A 65 -4.27 -4.90 16.56
C LEU A 65 -4.01 -3.74 17.53
N LYS A 66 -3.22 -2.74 17.11
CA LYS A 66 -2.93 -1.55 17.91
C LYS A 66 -4.20 -0.78 18.27
N ALA A 67 -5.09 -0.56 17.31
CA ALA A 67 -6.36 0.14 17.52
C ALA A 67 -7.26 -0.58 18.54
N LYS A 68 -7.44 -1.90 18.39
CA LYS A 68 -8.22 -2.73 19.32
C LYS A 68 -7.72 -2.62 20.77
N HIS A 69 -6.42 -2.47 20.95
CA HIS A 69 -5.78 -2.40 22.26
C HIS A 69 -5.42 -0.97 22.70
N ARG A 70 -5.84 0.06 21.95
CA ARG A 70 -5.52 1.48 22.22
C ARG A 70 -4.02 1.75 22.34
N LEU A 71 -3.21 1.09 21.52
CA LEU A 71 -1.76 1.26 21.46
C LEU A 71 -1.39 2.39 20.48
N PRO A 72 -0.25 3.09 20.70
CA PRO A 72 0.19 4.16 19.81
C PRO A 72 0.59 3.64 18.41
N ALA A 73 0.34 4.47 17.39
CA ALA A 73 0.68 4.18 16.00
C ALA A 73 2.19 4.02 15.78
N GLY A 74 3.00 4.92 16.35
CA GLY A 74 4.46 4.85 16.32
C GLY A 74 5.05 3.99 17.43
N ASP A 75 6.30 3.59 17.24
CA ASP A 75 7.15 2.95 18.25
C ASP A 75 8.62 3.34 17.98
N PRO A 76 9.11 4.42 18.63
CA PRO A 76 10.43 4.98 18.34
C PRO A 76 11.59 3.99 18.52
N ASN A 77 11.47 3.07 19.49
CA ASN A 77 12.48 2.05 19.74
C ASN A 77 12.50 1.02 18.61
N ARG A 78 11.32 0.58 18.16
CA ARG A 78 11.19 -0.32 17.01
C ARG A 78 11.68 0.32 15.72
N GLU A 79 11.38 1.60 15.50
CA GLU A 79 11.81 2.38 14.33
C GLU A 79 13.35 2.50 14.27
N LYS A 80 13.98 2.89 15.40
CA LYS A 80 15.45 2.94 15.52
C LYS A 80 16.11 1.60 15.21
N ALA A 81 15.55 0.50 15.72
CA ALA A 81 16.07 -0.85 15.46
C ALA A 81 15.92 -1.25 13.97
N GLN A 82 14.82 -0.85 13.31
CA GLN A 82 14.65 -1.09 11.88
C GLN A 82 15.67 -0.33 11.04
N ILE A 83 15.90 0.94 11.35
CA ILE A 83 16.89 1.77 10.66
C ILE A 83 18.28 1.15 10.78
N HIS A 84 18.72 0.81 12.00
CA HIS A 84 20.02 0.19 12.21
C HIS A 84 20.19 -1.10 11.40
N ARG A 85 19.20 -2.00 11.45
CA ARG A 85 19.24 -3.25 10.69
C ARG A 85 19.28 -3.01 9.18
N LEU A 86 18.49 -2.07 8.67
CA LEU A 86 18.41 -1.84 7.23
C LEU A 86 19.68 -1.18 6.68
N ARG A 87 20.30 -0.28 7.45
CA ARG A 87 21.62 0.27 7.09
C ARG A 87 22.67 -0.84 6.94
N ALA A 88 22.75 -1.76 7.89
CA ALA A 88 23.66 -2.91 7.81
C ALA A 88 23.38 -3.82 6.59
N LEU A 89 22.10 -4.05 6.28
CA LEU A 89 21.73 -4.80 5.08
C LEU A 89 22.13 -4.07 3.79
N ALA A 90 21.95 -2.75 3.74
CA ALA A 90 22.36 -1.93 2.60
C ALA A 90 23.86 -2.02 2.36
N GLU A 91 24.68 -1.89 3.41
CA GLU A 91 26.14 -2.07 3.33
C GLU A 91 26.50 -3.44 2.76
N SER A 92 25.88 -4.52 3.26
CA SER A 92 26.14 -5.89 2.77
C SER A 92 25.72 -6.12 1.31
N ALA A 93 24.79 -5.31 0.80
CA ALA A 93 24.26 -5.41 -0.55
C ALA A 93 24.89 -4.40 -1.53
N ASN A 94 25.93 -3.66 -1.10
CA ASN A 94 26.53 -2.56 -1.87
C ASN A 94 25.52 -1.45 -2.25
N LEU A 95 24.53 -1.20 -1.38
CA LEU A 95 23.57 -0.11 -1.49
C LEU A 95 23.94 1.00 -0.51
N ASP A 96 23.77 2.27 -0.90
CA ASP A 96 23.99 3.41 -0.01
C ASP A 96 23.11 3.31 1.25
N PRO A 97 23.69 3.23 2.46
CA PRO A 97 22.92 3.16 3.71
C PRO A 97 22.04 4.39 3.94
N ALA A 98 22.45 5.56 3.46
CA ALA A 98 21.67 6.79 3.59
C ALA A 98 20.42 6.74 2.69
N PHE A 99 20.53 6.19 1.49
CA PHE A 99 19.38 5.92 0.63
C PHE A 99 18.41 4.92 1.26
N ALA A 100 18.92 3.80 1.79
CA ALA A 100 18.09 2.78 2.44
C ALA A 100 17.32 3.34 3.64
N GLU A 101 17.97 4.19 4.45
CA GLU A 101 17.33 4.88 5.56
C GLU A 101 16.24 5.85 5.10
N LYS A 102 16.49 6.67 4.08
CA LYS A 102 15.47 7.57 3.51
C LYS A 102 14.25 6.80 3.01
N PHE A 103 14.48 5.71 2.28
CA PHE A 103 13.41 4.84 1.79
C PHE A 103 12.59 4.24 2.94
N LEU A 104 13.25 3.74 3.98
CA LEU A 104 12.55 3.19 5.14
C LEU A 104 11.75 4.25 5.91
N ASN A 105 12.30 5.45 6.09
CA ASN A 105 11.61 6.55 6.75
C ASN A 105 10.34 6.96 6.00
N PHE A 106 10.39 6.97 4.66
CA PHE A 106 9.21 7.16 3.82
C PHE A 106 8.15 6.09 4.11
N ILE A 107 8.53 4.81 4.07
CA ILE A 107 7.61 3.70 4.31
C ILE A 107 7.05 3.71 5.75
N ILE A 108 7.85 4.04 6.77
CA ILE A 108 7.40 4.14 8.16
C ILE A 108 6.35 5.25 8.30
N SER A 109 6.60 6.41 7.68
CA SER A 109 5.68 7.55 7.73
C SER A 109 4.30 7.16 7.18
N GLU A 110 4.27 6.46 6.05
CA GLU A 110 3.02 5.97 5.45
C GLU A 110 2.30 4.96 6.35
N VAL A 111 3.03 4.05 6.99
CA VAL A 111 2.46 3.08 7.93
C VAL A 111 1.83 3.75 9.15
N ILE A 112 2.50 4.77 9.71
CA ILE A 112 1.99 5.52 10.86
C ILE A 112 0.69 6.24 10.48
N HIS A 113 0.64 6.87 9.31
CA HIS A 113 -0.56 7.50 8.79
C HIS A 113 -1.73 6.50 8.67
N HIS A 114 -1.49 5.32 8.10
CA HIS A 114 -2.50 4.26 8.03
C HIS A 114 -2.98 3.77 9.41
N HIS A 115 -2.07 3.65 10.39
CA HIS A 115 -2.45 3.24 11.75
C HIS A 115 -3.32 4.28 12.44
N GLN A 116 -3.02 5.56 12.23
CA GLN A 116 -3.86 6.65 12.74
C GLN A 116 -5.27 6.59 12.15
N ALA A 117 -5.39 6.40 10.83
CA ALA A 117 -6.68 6.25 10.17
C ALA A 117 -7.48 5.05 10.72
N ILE A 118 -6.84 3.88 10.86
CA ILE A 118 -7.47 2.68 11.43
C ILE A 118 -7.94 2.93 12.87
N SER A 119 -7.13 3.61 13.69
CA SER A 119 -7.50 3.95 15.07
C SER A 119 -8.69 4.91 15.14
N GLN A 120 -8.77 5.89 14.24
CA GLN A 120 -9.90 6.82 14.16
C GLN A 120 -11.20 6.09 13.76
N SER A 121 -11.15 5.25 12.72
CA SER A 121 -12.30 4.45 12.29
C SER A 121 -12.76 3.46 13.37
N HIS A 122 -11.83 2.82 14.08
CA HIS A 122 -12.16 1.91 15.18
C HIS A 122 -12.87 2.63 16.34
N SER A 123 -12.39 3.83 16.69
CA SER A 123 -12.99 4.66 17.74
C SER A 123 -14.39 5.15 17.34
N ALA A 124 -14.60 5.52 16.08
CA ALA A 124 -15.90 5.93 15.55
C ALA A 124 -16.92 4.78 15.58
N ALA A 125 -16.53 3.57 15.17
CA ALA A 125 -17.39 2.38 15.23
C ALA A 125 -17.80 2.02 16.67
N ALA A 126 -16.86 2.13 17.62
CA ALA A 126 -17.15 1.91 19.04
C ALA A 126 -18.16 2.93 19.60
N ALA A 127 -18.20 4.16 19.09
CA ALA A 127 -19.12 5.20 19.52
C ALA A 127 -20.52 5.08 18.91
N THR A 128 -20.67 4.50 17.71
CA THR A 128 -21.96 4.39 17.01
C THR A 128 -22.67 3.05 17.22
N GLY A 129 -22.04 2.08 17.89
CA GLY A 129 -22.61 0.75 18.14
C GLY A 129 -22.71 -0.14 16.88
N GLY A 130 -22.18 0.31 15.74
CA GLY A 130 -22.16 -0.44 14.49
C GLY A 130 -21.05 -1.49 14.47
N VAL A 131 -21.33 -2.67 13.92
CA VAL A 131 -20.33 -3.73 13.72
C VAL A 131 -19.35 -3.27 12.63
N PRO A 132 -18.04 -3.12 12.92
CA PRO A 132 -17.08 -2.72 11.91
C PRO A 132 -16.88 -3.87 10.90
N VAL A 133 -17.23 -3.64 9.64
CA VAL A 133 -16.89 -4.55 8.53
C VAL A 133 -15.50 -4.18 8.03
N VAL A 134 -14.54 -5.11 8.20
CA VAL A 134 -13.18 -4.97 7.66
C VAL A 134 -13.10 -5.85 6.42
N SER A 135 -12.86 -5.25 5.25
CA SER A 135 -12.46 -6.01 4.06
C SER A 135 -11.08 -6.61 4.31
N LEU A 136 -10.97 -7.95 4.28
CA LEU A 136 -9.73 -8.69 4.54
C LEU A 136 -8.82 -8.75 3.30
N ASP A 137 -9.26 -8.15 2.19
CA ASP A 137 -8.75 -8.41 0.86
C ASP A 137 -7.63 -7.42 0.48
N GLY A 138 -7.32 -6.46 1.36
CA GLY A 138 -6.29 -5.44 1.14
C GLY A 138 -6.69 -4.34 0.16
N GLN A 139 -7.92 -4.33 -0.33
CA GLN A 139 -8.51 -3.19 -1.05
C GLN A 139 -9.21 -2.27 -0.05
N GLY A 140 -9.08 -0.96 -0.25
CA GLY A 140 -9.54 0.07 0.67
C GLY A 140 -11.02 -0.02 1.10
N PHE A 141 -11.33 0.77 2.12
CA PHE A 141 -12.62 0.81 2.80
C PHE A 141 -13.78 1.20 1.87
N VAL A 142 -14.77 0.33 1.72
CA VAL A 142 -16.09 0.69 1.20
C VAL A 142 -16.99 0.92 2.42
N ALA A 143 -17.47 2.14 2.62
CA ALA A 143 -18.61 2.36 3.50
C ALA A 143 -19.82 1.70 2.82
N ASP A 144 -20.39 0.65 3.41
CA ASP A 144 -21.66 0.09 2.96
C ASP A 144 -22.81 0.89 3.62
N PRO A 145 -23.57 1.70 2.86
CA PRO A 145 -24.70 2.43 3.40
C PRO A 145 -25.95 1.55 3.64
N GLN A 146 -25.96 0.25 3.32
CA GLN A 146 -27.18 -0.55 3.29
C GLN A 146 -27.39 -1.57 4.42
N THR A 147 -26.48 -1.69 5.40
CA THR A 147 -26.68 -2.66 6.50
C THR A 147 -27.86 -2.30 7.42
N ALA A 148 -28.31 -1.05 7.44
CA ALA A 148 -29.46 -0.62 8.24
C ALA A 148 -30.84 -1.07 7.70
N ALA A 149 -30.93 -1.45 6.41
CA ALA A 149 -32.21 -1.72 5.74
C ALA A 149 -32.61 -3.21 5.69
N ARG A 150 -31.87 -4.11 6.37
CA ARG A 150 -32.14 -5.56 6.34
C ARG A 150 -32.72 -6.12 7.64
N MET A 151 -32.87 -5.31 8.68
CA MET A 151 -33.40 -5.76 9.98
C MET A 151 -34.90 -5.50 10.20
N ASP A 152 -35.62 -4.89 9.24
CA ASP A 152 -37.05 -4.57 9.37
C ASP A 152 -37.99 -5.53 8.60
N ALA A 153 -37.48 -6.39 7.72
CA ALA A 153 -38.31 -7.19 6.81
C ALA A 153 -38.58 -8.65 7.22
N SER A 154 -38.39 -9.05 8.49
CA SER A 154 -38.72 -10.42 8.96
C SER A 154 -39.61 -10.44 10.21
N GLY A 155 -40.73 -9.72 10.15
CA GLY A 155 -41.85 -9.91 11.08
C GLY A 155 -42.91 -10.84 10.49
N THR A 156 -42.75 -12.16 10.66
CA THR A 156 -43.85 -13.12 10.42
C THR A 156 -44.70 -13.24 11.68
N ALA A 157 -46.01 -13.06 11.54
CA ALA A 157 -47.03 -13.11 12.58
C ALA A 157 -47.13 -14.46 13.30
N PRO A 158 -47.79 -14.49 14.47
CA PRO A 158 -48.72 -15.60 14.72
C PRO A 158 -50.08 -15.19 15.29
N GLN A 159 -51.10 -15.82 14.71
CA GLN A 159 -52.48 -16.12 15.12
C GLN A 159 -53.42 -14.99 15.53
#